data_AF-A0A967INL5-F1
#
_entry.id   AF-A0A967INL5-F1
#
_cell.length_a   1.000
_cell.length_b   1.000
_cell.length_c   1.000
_cell.angle_alpha   90.00
_cell.angle_beta   90.00
_cell.angle_gamma   90.00
#
_symmetry.space_group_name_H-M   'P 1'
#
loop_
_entity.id
_entity.type
_entity.pdbx_description
1 polymer ?
#
loop_
_entity_poly.entity_id
_entity_poly.type
_entity_poly.pdbx_seq_one_letter_code
_entity_poly.pdbx_strand_id
1 'polypeptide(L)'
;MDNAVALVQAYLRINGYFTVAEYPILETHGKNAVQMATDIDILAFRFPGAIRQVVGKRNEKWQRGLSIPDPDLKVPSGAPDMIIGEVKEGRARLNKSMRNPSIVSAALARFGCCAAKHAEGTAQKLLASGRAKTPEGHMVRIVVFASGGAEERRFQVLTLAHITDFLRSYLREHWQVLHHAQFRDPVLSLLMTLEKAGDAAPVEEDS
;
A
#
# COMPACT_ATOMS: atom_id res chain seq x y z
N MET A 1 -0.70 10.94 11.47
CA MET A 1 -0.47 10.36 10.15
C MET A 1 0.70 11.04 9.47
N ASP A 2 1.79 10.30 9.32
CA ASP A 2 2.95 10.68 8.52
C ASP A 2 2.55 10.90 7.03
N ASN A 3 3.08 11.95 6.40
CA ASN A 3 2.81 12.29 5.00
C ASN A 3 3.21 11.18 4.02
N ALA A 4 4.34 10.50 4.28
CA ALA A 4 4.79 9.38 3.46
C ALA A 4 3.82 8.20 3.56
N VAL A 5 3.28 7.94 4.76
CA VAL A 5 2.26 6.90 4.97
C VAL A 5 0.97 7.27 4.24
N ALA A 6 0.56 8.54 4.28
CA ALA A 6 -0.62 9.02 3.55
C ALA A 6 -0.46 8.84 2.03
N LEU A 7 0.73 9.13 1.48
CA LEU A 7 1.05 8.92 0.07
C LEU A 7 0.93 7.45 -0.33
N VAL A 8 1.54 6.55 0.44
CA VAL A 8 1.45 5.10 0.22
C VAL A 8 -0.01 4.62 0.35
N GLN A 9 -0.77 5.17 1.29
CA GLN A 9 -2.18 4.82 1.47
C GLN A 9 -3.01 5.18 0.23
N ALA A 10 -2.86 6.40 -0.30
CA ALA A 10 -3.54 6.84 -1.52
C ALA A 10 -3.17 5.95 -2.72
N TYR A 11 -1.89 5.62 -2.87
CA TYR A 11 -1.38 4.71 -3.88
C TYR A 11 -1.99 3.31 -3.81
N LEU A 12 -2.00 2.69 -2.63
CA LEU A 12 -2.58 1.37 -2.45
C LEU A 12 -4.10 1.38 -2.70
N ARG A 13 -4.81 2.44 -2.30
CA ARG A 13 -6.25 2.59 -2.56
C ARG A 13 -6.57 2.71 -4.05
N ILE A 14 -5.78 3.47 -4.81
CA ILE A 14 -5.93 3.54 -6.28
C ILE A 14 -5.67 2.17 -6.90
N ASN A 15 -4.72 1.42 -6.36
CA ASN A 15 -4.46 0.02 -6.70
C ASN A 15 -5.48 -0.96 -6.11
N GLY A 16 -6.62 -0.48 -5.60
CA GLY A 16 -7.77 -1.27 -5.15
C GLY A 16 -7.58 -2.03 -3.83
N TYR A 17 -6.68 -1.54 -2.96
CA TYR A 17 -6.54 -2.05 -1.60
C TYR A 17 -7.39 -1.25 -0.61
N PHE A 18 -7.93 -1.95 0.37
CA PHE A 18 -8.35 -1.40 1.65
C PHE A 18 -7.12 -1.28 2.54
N THR A 19 -7.01 -0.19 3.29
CA THR A 19 -5.78 0.14 4.02
C THR A 19 -6.09 0.54 5.45
N VAL A 20 -5.28 0.07 6.39
CA VAL A 20 -5.21 0.55 7.78
C VAL A 20 -3.81 1.07 8.02
N ALA A 21 -3.68 2.32 8.45
CA ALA A 21 -2.39 2.94 8.73
C ALA A 21 -2.11 2.97 10.24
N GLU A 22 -0.83 3.02 10.61
CA GLU A 22 -0.37 3.16 12.01
C GLU A 22 -1.03 2.10 12.93
N TYR A 23 -1.00 0.83 12.49
CA TYR A 23 -1.71 -0.25 13.15
C TYR A 23 -0.96 -0.77 14.39
N PRO A 24 -1.52 -0.63 15.61
CA PRO A 24 -0.79 -0.96 16.82
C PRO A 24 -0.72 -2.47 17.05
N ILE A 25 0.49 -2.94 17.32
CA ILE A 25 0.77 -4.29 17.80
C ILE A 25 1.05 -4.22 19.30
N LEU A 26 0.30 -5.02 20.05
CA LEU A 26 0.38 -5.09 21.50
C LEU A 26 1.12 -6.37 21.92
N GLU A 27 1.90 -6.27 22.98
CA GLU A 27 2.55 -7.41 23.65
C GLU A 27 2.19 -7.45 25.13
N THR A 28 2.22 -8.65 25.70
CA THR A 28 2.03 -8.86 27.14
C THR A 28 3.33 -8.57 27.87
N HIS A 29 3.29 -7.70 28.86
CA HIS A 29 4.39 -7.41 29.77
C HIS A 29 4.03 -7.92 31.19
N GLY A 30 4.66 -9.02 31.62
CA GLY A 30 4.30 -9.68 32.87
C GLY A 30 2.90 -10.30 32.87
N LYS A 31 2.34 -10.59 34.05
CA LYS A 31 1.06 -11.33 34.15
C LYS A 31 -0.19 -10.52 33.80
N ASN A 32 -0.16 -9.18 33.95
CA ASN A 32 -1.38 -8.34 33.85
C ASN A 32 -1.20 -7.02 33.07
N ALA A 33 -0.04 -6.75 32.44
CA ALA A 33 0.12 -5.52 31.65
C ALA A 33 0.21 -5.83 30.16
N VAL A 34 -0.44 -4.98 29.36
CA VAL A 34 -0.33 -4.98 27.90
C VAL A 34 0.30 -3.66 27.51
N GLN A 35 1.35 -3.71 26.71
CA GLN A 35 2.02 -2.52 26.19
C GLN A 35 2.09 -2.56 24.67
N MET A 36 2.23 -1.41 24.04
CA MET A 36 2.50 -1.32 22.60
C MET A 36 3.91 -1.82 22.34
N ALA A 37 4.02 -2.84 21.48
CA ALA A 37 5.31 -3.38 21.03
C ALA A 37 5.88 -2.56 19.88
N THR A 38 5.03 -2.24 18.89
CA THR A 38 5.34 -1.44 17.71
C THR A 38 4.06 -1.08 16.99
N ASP A 39 4.09 -0.04 16.17
CA ASP A 39 3.07 0.19 15.15
C ASP A 39 3.56 -0.35 13.80
N ILE A 40 2.64 -0.88 13.01
CA ILE A 40 2.86 -1.22 11.60
C ILE A 40 2.36 -0.06 10.76
N ASP A 41 3.24 0.52 9.95
CA ASP A 41 2.94 1.75 9.20
C ASP A 41 1.71 1.61 8.31
N ILE A 42 1.60 0.50 7.57
CA ILE A 42 0.42 0.22 6.77
C ILE A 42 0.13 -1.28 6.64
N LEU A 43 -1.13 -1.66 6.84
CA LEU A 43 -1.68 -2.95 6.45
C LEU A 43 -2.63 -2.71 5.28
N ALA A 44 -2.56 -3.56 4.27
CA ALA A 44 -3.44 -3.44 3.12
C ALA A 44 -4.00 -4.80 2.68
N PHE A 45 -5.26 -4.80 2.25
CA PHE A 45 -5.97 -5.98 1.79
C PHE A 45 -6.67 -5.72 0.46
N ARG A 46 -6.57 -6.66 -0.46
CA ARG A 46 -7.19 -6.61 -1.78
C ARG A 46 -7.92 -7.91 -2.07
N PHE A 47 -9.20 -7.82 -2.43
CA PHE A 47 -9.98 -8.99 -2.82
C PHE A 47 -9.49 -9.61 -4.14
N PRO A 48 -9.68 -10.93 -4.36
CA PRO A 48 -9.42 -11.55 -5.65
C PRO A 48 -10.24 -10.84 -6.72
N GLY A 49 -9.59 -10.51 -7.84
CA GLY A 49 -10.29 -9.86 -8.95
C GLY A 49 -10.89 -8.50 -8.59
N ALA A 50 -10.35 -7.79 -7.57
CA ALA A 50 -10.65 -6.40 -7.23
C ALA A 50 -10.19 -5.43 -8.34
N ILE A 51 -10.65 -5.68 -9.55
CA ILE A 51 -10.50 -4.82 -10.68
C ILE A 51 -11.62 -3.79 -10.56
N ARG A 52 -11.30 -2.50 -10.73
CA ARG A 52 -12.30 -1.43 -10.78
C ARG A 52 -13.26 -1.71 -11.93
N GLN A 53 -14.34 -2.43 -11.66
CA GLN A 53 -15.45 -2.55 -12.59
C GLN A 53 -16.22 -1.24 -12.53
N VAL A 54 -16.03 -0.41 -13.56
CA VAL A 54 -16.87 0.78 -13.74
C VAL A 54 -18.26 0.29 -14.14
N VAL A 55 -19.25 0.53 -13.28
CA VAL A 55 -20.66 0.27 -13.60
C VAL A 55 -21.10 1.31 -14.62
N GLY A 56 -21.27 0.92 -15.89
CA GLY A 56 -21.67 1.84 -16.95
C GLY A 56 -21.66 1.23 -18.36
N LYS A 57 -22.44 1.81 -19.28
CA LYS A 57 -22.61 1.32 -20.65
C LYS A 57 -21.30 1.39 -21.45
N ARG A 58 -20.75 0.21 -21.72
CA ARG A 58 -20.17 -0.26 -22.99
C ARG A 58 -19.23 0.74 -23.70
N ASN A 59 -18.08 1.02 -23.10
CA ASN A 59 -16.96 1.62 -23.84
C ASN A 59 -15.65 0.92 -23.41
N GLU A 60 -15.28 -0.13 -24.16
CA GLU A 60 -14.21 -1.09 -23.84
C GLU A 60 -12.81 -0.47 -23.69
N LYS A 61 -12.59 0.75 -24.19
CA LYS A 61 -11.34 1.50 -23.96
C LYS A 61 -11.25 2.03 -22.52
N TRP A 62 -12.38 2.47 -21.95
CA TRP A 62 -12.43 3.05 -20.60
C TRP A 62 -12.32 1.97 -19.52
N GLN A 63 -12.88 0.79 -19.78
CA GLN A 63 -12.73 -0.38 -18.89
C GLN A 63 -11.29 -0.91 -18.83
N ARG A 64 -10.47 -0.71 -19.87
CA ARG A 64 -9.07 -1.16 -19.88
C ARG A 64 -8.12 -0.21 -19.13
N GLY A 65 -8.34 1.11 -19.22
CA GLY A 65 -7.49 2.10 -18.55
C GLY A 65 -7.68 2.18 -17.03
N LEU A 66 -8.92 2.07 -16.53
CA LEU A 66 -9.23 2.23 -15.10
C LEU A 66 -8.87 1.00 -14.22
N SER A 67 -8.25 -0.02 -14.81
CA SER A 67 -8.42 -1.42 -14.38
C SER A 67 -7.12 -2.19 -14.14
N ILE A 68 -5.95 -1.64 -14.48
CA ILE A 68 -4.67 -2.34 -14.35
C ILE A 68 -3.94 -1.75 -13.13
N PRO A 69 -3.73 -2.54 -12.06
CA PRO A 69 -2.85 -2.12 -10.96
C PRO A 69 -1.46 -1.83 -11.50
N ASP A 70 -0.73 -0.99 -10.79
CA ASP A 70 0.69 -0.75 -11.02
C ASP A 70 1.44 -2.09 -11.19
N PRO A 71 2.06 -2.33 -12.36
CA PRO A 71 2.81 -3.56 -12.62
C PRO A 71 3.91 -3.82 -11.59
N ASP A 72 4.53 -2.76 -11.08
CA ASP A 72 5.63 -2.87 -10.12
C ASP A 72 5.15 -3.25 -8.71
N LEU A 73 3.85 -3.09 -8.41
CA LEU A 73 3.23 -3.61 -7.20
C LEU A 73 3.13 -5.15 -7.22
N LYS A 74 3.19 -5.76 -8.40
CA LYS A 74 3.21 -7.22 -8.62
C LYS A 74 2.06 -7.92 -7.90
N VAL A 75 0.86 -7.38 -8.07
CA VAL A 75 -0.36 -7.91 -7.47
C VAL A 75 -0.56 -9.37 -7.91
N PRO A 76 -0.68 -10.33 -6.97
CA PRO A 76 -0.97 -11.72 -7.30
C PRO A 76 -2.29 -11.89 -8.05
N SER A 77 -2.32 -12.76 -9.05
CA SER A 77 -3.54 -13.11 -9.76
C SER A 77 -4.35 -14.16 -8.97
N GLY A 78 -5.66 -13.93 -8.83
CA GLY A 78 -6.62 -14.96 -8.41
C GLY A 78 -6.65 -15.32 -6.92
N ALA A 79 -5.90 -14.62 -6.06
CA ALA A 79 -5.97 -14.81 -4.61
C ALA A 79 -6.18 -13.47 -3.90
N PRO A 80 -6.76 -13.44 -2.69
CA PRO A 80 -6.76 -12.22 -1.90
C PRO A 80 -5.31 -11.87 -1.56
N ASP A 81 -4.93 -10.63 -1.79
CA ASP A 81 -3.57 -10.16 -1.58
C ASP A 81 -3.50 -9.21 -0.39
N MET A 82 -2.42 -9.35 0.35
CA MET A 82 -2.26 -8.70 1.62
C MET A 82 -0.85 -8.20 1.80
N ILE A 83 -0.75 -6.93 2.19
CA ILE A 83 0.53 -6.25 2.37
C ILE A 83 0.69 -5.90 3.84
N ILE A 84 1.82 -6.31 4.40
CA ILE A 84 2.38 -5.75 5.61
C ILE A 84 3.45 -4.75 5.14
N GLY A 85 3.13 -3.47 5.25
CA GLY A 85 3.89 -2.37 4.68
C GLY A 85 4.69 -1.60 5.74
N GLU A 86 5.93 -1.31 5.40
CA GLU A 86 6.81 -0.42 6.15
C GLU A 86 7.10 0.81 5.28
N VAL A 87 7.03 2.01 5.83
CA VAL A 87 7.25 3.27 5.12
C VAL A 87 8.47 3.99 5.70
N LYS A 88 9.39 4.41 4.82
CA LYS A 88 10.64 5.07 5.20
C LYS A 88 10.97 6.25 4.30
N GLU A 89 11.13 7.44 4.85
CA GLU A 89 11.63 8.59 4.08
C GLU A 89 13.10 8.46 3.67
N GLY A 90 13.84 7.48 4.24
CA GLY A 90 15.24 7.19 3.95
C GLY A 90 15.46 5.90 3.17
N ARG A 91 16.48 5.12 3.57
CA ARG A 91 16.81 3.82 2.94
C ARG A 91 15.73 2.77 3.24
N ALA A 92 15.48 1.88 2.27
CA ALA A 92 14.53 0.78 2.42
C ALA A 92 15.06 -0.29 3.38
N ARG A 93 14.70 -0.17 4.66
CA ARG A 93 15.03 -1.11 5.73
C ARG A 93 13.79 -1.39 6.57
N LEU A 94 13.52 -2.67 6.82
CA LEU A 94 12.54 -3.05 7.84
C LEU A 94 13.01 -2.65 9.23
N ASN A 95 12.08 -2.15 10.03
CA ASN A 95 12.29 -1.95 11.47
C ASN A 95 12.72 -3.26 12.13
N LYS A 96 13.53 -3.16 13.19
CA LYS A 96 13.96 -4.32 13.98
C LYS A 96 12.76 -5.12 14.49
N SER A 97 11.71 -4.43 14.92
CA SER A 97 10.45 -5.02 15.38
C SER A 97 9.77 -5.86 14.28
N MET A 98 9.78 -5.39 13.03
CA MET A 98 9.23 -6.13 11.88
C MET A 98 10.06 -7.35 11.45
N ARG A 99 11.20 -7.59 12.10
CA ARG A 99 11.97 -8.83 11.95
C ARG A 99 11.65 -9.86 13.05
N ASN A 100 10.88 -9.48 14.05
CA ASN A 100 10.46 -10.38 15.13
C ASN A 100 9.28 -11.25 14.65
N PRO A 101 9.43 -12.59 14.59
CA PRO A 101 8.36 -13.49 14.17
C PRO A 101 7.07 -13.34 15.00
N SER A 102 7.18 -13.03 16.30
CA SER A 102 6.02 -12.85 17.18
C SER A 102 5.20 -11.62 16.82
N ILE A 103 5.85 -10.52 16.44
CA ILE A 103 5.18 -9.28 16.00
C ILE A 103 4.46 -9.51 14.68
N VAL A 104 5.14 -10.15 13.71
CA VAL A 104 4.54 -10.48 12.42
C VAL A 104 3.38 -11.47 12.59
N SER A 105 3.52 -12.48 13.46
CA SER A 105 2.46 -13.43 13.79
C SER A 105 1.24 -12.74 14.41
N ALA A 106 1.45 -11.81 15.36
CA ALA A 106 0.37 -11.04 15.96
C ALA A 106 -0.36 -10.16 14.93
N ALA A 107 0.38 -9.56 14.00
CA ALA A 107 -0.20 -8.81 12.89
C ALA A 107 -1.05 -9.69 11.96
N LEU A 108 -0.53 -10.86 11.59
CA LEU A 108 -1.23 -11.85 10.75
C LEU A 108 -2.54 -12.34 11.41
N ALA A 109 -2.52 -12.58 12.71
CA ALA A 109 -3.71 -13.01 13.43
C ALA A 109 -4.73 -11.87 13.56
N ARG A 110 -4.28 -10.68 13.98
CA ARG A 110 -5.17 -9.52 14.21
C ARG A 110 -5.78 -8.97 12.93
N PHE A 111 -5.03 -8.98 11.84
CA PHE A 111 -5.52 -8.51 10.55
C PHE A 111 -6.44 -9.52 9.86
N GLY A 112 -6.60 -10.73 10.43
CA GLY A 112 -7.56 -11.73 9.97
C GLY A 112 -7.06 -12.60 8.81
N CYS A 113 -5.74 -12.70 8.64
CA CYS A 113 -5.11 -13.33 7.47
C CYS A 113 -5.11 -14.86 7.57
N CYS A 114 -5.06 -15.37 8.80
CA CYS A 114 -5.05 -16.79 9.08
C CYS A 114 -5.48 -17.05 10.52
N ALA A 115 -5.87 -18.28 10.81
CA ALA A 115 -6.10 -18.71 12.18
C ALA A 115 -4.80 -18.56 13.00
N ALA A 116 -4.91 -18.22 14.30
CA ALA A 116 -3.75 -18.00 15.18
C ALA A 116 -2.74 -19.17 15.16
N LYS A 117 -3.23 -20.42 15.05
CA LYS A 117 -2.39 -21.62 14.93
C LYS A 117 -1.50 -21.67 13.68
N HIS A 118 -1.85 -20.94 12.63
CA HIS A 118 -1.08 -20.87 11.37
C HIS A 118 -0.19 -19.62 11.30
N ALA A 119 -0.40 -18.64 12.19
CA ALA A 119 0.23 -17.33 12.12
C ALA A 119 1.75 -17.41 12.31
N GLU A 120 2.24 -18.22 13.25
CA GLU A 120 3.67 -18.35 13.52
C GLU A 120 4.43 -18.97 12.33
N GLY A 121 3.96 -20.11 11.82
CA GLY A 121 4.57 -20.76 10.66
C GLY A 121 4.50 -19.90 9.39
N THR A 122 3.43 -19.11 9.24
CA THR A 122 3.30 -18.13 8.14
C THR A 122 4.28 -16.98 8.32
N ALA A 123 4.42 -16.44 9.53
CA ALA A 123 5.37 -15.36 9.85
C ALA A 123 6.82 -15.77 9.55
N GLN A 124 7.21 -16.99 9.91
CA GLN A 124 8.54 -17.52 9.61
C GLN A 124 8.81 -17.57 8.08
N LYS A 125 7.86 -18.11 7.30
CA LYS A 125 7.96 -18.15 5.82
C LYS A 125 8.01 -16.75 5.22
N LEU A 126 7.21 -15.84 5.76
CA LEU A 126 7.12 -14.46 5.31
C LEU A 126 8.42 -13.70 5.57
N LEU A 127 9.02 -13.86 6.74
CA LEU A 127 10.31 -13.24 7.09
C LEU A 127 11.48 -13.80 6.28
N ALA A 128 11.44 -15.09 5.94
CA ALA A 128 12.47 -15.75 5.15
C ALA A 128 12.46 -15.33 3.68
N SER A 129 11.28 -15.14 3.08
CA SER A 129 11.14 -14.99 1.62
C SER A 129 10.42 -13.71 1.15
N GLY A 130 9.94 -12.90 2.09
CA GLY A 130 9.15 -11.70 1.82
C GLY A 130 7.71 -11.95 1.39
N ARG A 131 7.31 -13.22 1.20
CA ARG A 131 5.95 -13.61 0.79
C ARG A 131 5.56 -14.98 1.33
N ALA A 132 4.29 -15.18 1.63
CA ALA A 132 3.78 -16.47 2.07
C ALA A 132 2.31 -16.65 1.66
N LYS A 133 1.95 -17.86 1.25
CA LYS A 133 0.55 -18.24 1.08
C LYS A 133 0.04 -18.84 2.38
N THR A 134 -1.07 -18.32 2.91
CA THR A 134 -1.71 -18.89 4.10
C THR A 134 -2.51 -20.15 3.74
N PRO A 135 -2.76 -21.05 4.71
CA PRO A 135 -3.67 -22.19 4.50
C PRO A 135 -5.07 -21.77 4.04
N GLU A 136 -5.52 -20.58 4.44
CA GLU A 136 -6.80 -19.97 4.06
C GLU A 136 -6.81 -19.40 2.63
N GLY A 137 -5.67 -19.46 1.92
CA GLY A 137 -5.56 -19.08 0.52
C GLY A 137 -5.14 -17.64 0.26
N HIS A 138 -4.86 -16.85 1.30
CA HIS A 138 -4.37 -15.48 1.17
C HIS A 138 -2.90 -15.48 0.73
N MET A 139 -2.54 -14.56 -0.17
CA MET A 139 -1.15 -14.19 -0.39
C MET A 139 -0.80 -13.04 0.55
N VAL A 140 0.21 -13.25 1.40
CA VAL A 140 0.76 -12.22 2.27
C VAL A 140 2.15 -11.84 1.80
N ARG A 141 2.44 -10.54 1.75
CA ARG A 141 3.74 -10.00 1.33
C ARG A 141 4.19 -8.90 2.28
N ILE A 142 5.50 -8.83 2.50
CA ILE A 142 6.13 -7.66 3.11
C ILE A 142 6.62 -6.75 2.00
N VAL A 143 6.17 -5.49 2.03
CA VAL A 143 6.56 -4.46 1.07
C VAL A 143 7.14 -3.28 1.83
N VAL A 144 8.30 -2.79 1.40
CA VAL A 144 8.92 -1.59 1.96
C VAL A 144 8.74 -0.44 0.98
N PHE A 145 8.13 0.64 1.42
CA PHE A 145 7.96 1.87 0.67
C PHE A 145 9.01 2.86 1.14
N ALA A 146 9.91 3.29 0.26
CA ALA A 146 11.02 4.14 0.71
C ALA A 146 11.53 5.14 -0.31
N SER A 147 12.16 6.23 0.12
CA SER A 147 12.81 7.16 -0.83
C SER A 147 14.05 6.54 -1.48
N GLY A 148 14.79 5.71 -0.74
CA GLY A 148 16.00 5.04 -1.21
C GLY A 148 15.77 3.60 -1.70
N GLY A 149 16.74 3.07 -2.45
CA GLY A 149 16.73 1.70 -2.95
C GLY A 149 16.82 0.62 -1.86
N ALA A 150 16.57 -0.62 -2.28
CA ALA A 150 16.61 -1.81 -1.44
C ALA A 150 18.03 -2.14 -0.95
N GLU A 151 18.21 -2.33 0.36
CA GLU A 151 19.40 -3.02 0.88
C GLU A 151 19.23 -4.54 0.90
N GLU A 152 18.00 -5.04 1.01
CA GLU A 152 17.70 -6.47 1.09
C GLU A 152 16.81 -6.90 -0.06
N ARG A 153 17.33 -7.80 -0.92
CA ARG A 153 16.61 -8.28 -2.11
C ARG A 153 15.40 -9.17 -1.82
N ARG A 154 15.22 -9.62 -0.57
CA ARG A 154 14.14 -10.56 -0.20
C ARG A 154 12.77 -9.89 -0.07
N PHE A 155 12.75 -8.58 0.23
CA PHE A 155 11.51 -7.82 0.32
C PHE A 155 11.31 -7.01 -0.95
N GLN A 156 10.06 -6.85 -1.33
CA GLN A 156 9.73 -5.94 -2.41
C GLN A 156 9.90 -4.51 -1.90
N VAL A 157 10.54 -3.69 -2.71
CA VAL A 157 10.72 -2.26 -2.43
C VAL A 157 10.06 -1.46 -3.54
N LEU A 158 9.22 -0.50 -3.16
CA LEU A 158 8.65 0.50 -4.07
C LEU A 158 9.12 1.87 -3.62
N THR A 159 9.64 2.68 -4.54
CA THR A 159 10.16 3.98 -4.15
C THR A 159 9.05 5.00 -3.99
N LEU A 160 9.20 5.96 -3.07
CA LEU A 160 8.24 7.07 -2.95
C LEU A 160 8.20 7.93 -4.23
N ALA A 161 9.32 8.01 -4.96
CA ALA A 161 9.39 8.62 -6.29
C ALA A 161 8.48 7.89 -7.29
N HIS A 162 8.64 6.56 -7.42
CA HIS A 162 7.80 5.74 -8.28
C HIS A 162 6.31 5.88 -7.95
N ILE A 163 5.97 5.83 -6.66
CA ILE A 163 4.60 6.01 -6.20
C ILE A 163 4.04 7.36 -6.62
N THR A 164 4.83 8.44 -6.45
CA THR A 164 4.43 9.79 -6.83
C THR A 164 4.21 9.90 -8.33
N ASP A 165 5.13 9.35 -9.14
CA ASP A 165 5.03 9.37 -10.60
C ASP A 165 3.83 8.56 -11.11
N PHE A 166 3.57 7.40 -10.51
CA PHE A 166 2.38 6.60 -10.79
C PHE A 166 1.10 7.39 -10.49
N LEU A 167 1.00 7.99 -9.30
CA LEU A 167 -0.17 8.75 -8.88
C LEU A 167 -0.43 9.97 -9.78
N ARG A 168 0.61 10.72 -10.14
CA ARG A 168 0.50 11.86 -11.07
C ARG A 168 0.04 11.41 -12.45
N SER A 169 0.62 10.33 -12.97
CA SER A 169 0.25 9.78 -14.28
C SER A 169 -1.20 9.28 -14.27
N TYR A 170 -1.60 8.60 -13.20
CA TYR A 170 -2.98 8.15 -12.99
C TYR A 170 -3.99 9.31 -12.97
N LEU A 171 -3.67 10.40 -12.26
CA LEU A 171 -4.51 11.60 -12.19
C LEU A 171 -4.65 12.28 -13.56
N ARG A 172 -3.55 12.40 -14.31
CA ARG A 172 -3.58 12.95 -15.68
C ARG A 172 -4.43 12.12 -16.63
N GLU A 173 -4.22 10.79 -16.64
CA GLU A 173 -4.92 9.88 -17.56
C GLU A 173 -6.44 9.85 -17.30
N HIS A 174 -6.84 9.99 -16.03
CA HIS A 174 -8.25 9.83 -15.63
C HIS A 174 -8.91 11.13 -15.19
N TRP A 175 -8.31 12.28 -15.51
CA TRP A 175 -8.74 13.62 -15.11
C TRP A 175 -10.24 13.86 -15.28
N GLN A 176 -10.78 13.57 -16.47
CA GLN A 176 -12.18 13.86 -16.83
C GLN A 176 -13.19 13.08 -15.97
N VAL A 177 -12.85 11.85 -15.58
CA VAL A 177 -13.71 10.99 -14.75
C VAL A 177 -13.57 11.36 -13.27
N LEU A 178 -12.33 11.65 -12.86
CA LEU A 178 -11.99 11.91 -11.47
C LEU A 178 -12.38 13.31 -11.00
N HIS A 179 -12.44 14.32 -11.89
CA HIS A 179 -12.87 15.68 -11.55
C HIS A 179 -14.30 15.75 -10.99
N HIS A 180 -15.16 14.78 -11.32
CA HIS A 180 -16.54 14.69 -10.81
C HIS A 180 -16.65 13.89 -9.52
N ALA A 181 -15.67 13.04 -9.21
CA ALA A 181 -15.57 12.35 -7.95
C ALA A 181 -14.85 13.27 -6.97
N GLN A 182 -15.58 13.93 -6.06
CA GLN A 182 -14.96 14.72 -4.99
C GLN A 182 -13.91 13.86 -4.28
N PHE A 183 -12.64 14.18 -4.50
CA PHE A 183 -11.54 13.50 -3.82
C PHE A 183 -11.60 13.90 -2.35
N ARG A 184 -12.10 13.00 -1.52
CA ARG A 184 -11.97 13.11 -0.05
C ARG A 184 -10.57 12.73 0.42
N ASP A 185 -9.68 12.32 -0.49
CA ASP A 185 -8.30 11.99 -0.16
C ASP A 185 -7.41 13.25 -0.28
N PRO A 186 -6.76 13.68 0.82
CA PRO A 186 -5.99 14.93 0.86
C PRO A 186 -4.73 14.87 0.01
N VAL A 187 -4.10 13.70 -0.15
CA VAL A 187 -2.89 13.56 -0.97
C VAL A 187 -3.22 13.76 -2.44
N LEU A 188 -4.30 13.13 -2.92
CA LEU A 188 -4.74 13.28 -4.30
C LEU A 188 -5.17 14.72 -4.59
N SER A 189 -5.84 15.36 -3.62
CA SER A 189 -6.20 16.77 -3.71
C SER A 189 -4.99 17.69 -3.83
N LEU A 190 -3.93 17.45 -3.03
CA LEU A 190 -2.68 18.20 -3.11
C LEU A 190 -1.98 17.98 -4.46
N LEU A 191 -1.83 16.74 -4.90
CA LEU A 191 -1.20 16.42 -6.19
C LEU A 191 -1.92 17.10 -7.36
N MET A 192 -3.26 17.10 -7.36
CA MET A 192 -4.03 17.84 -8.37
C MET A 192 -3.81 19.35 -8.30
N THR A 193 -3.65 19.90 -7.09
CA THR A 193 -3.40 21.34 -6.91
C THR A 193 -2.04 21.72 -7.49
N LEU A 194 -1.01 20.90 -7.23
CA LEU A 194 0.33 21.09 -7.77
C LEU A 194 0.37 20.96 -9.29
N GLU A 195 -0.37 20.00 -9.88
CA GLU A 195 -0.44 19.86 -11.33
C GLU A 195 -1.08 21.09 -11.99
N LYS A 196 -2.21 21.58 -11.46
CA LYS A 196 -2.86 22.82 -11.94
C LYS A 196 -1.95 24.05 -11.82
N ALA A 197 -1.19 24.15 -10.74
CA ALA A 197 -0.27 25.26 -10.53
C ALA A 197 0.94 25.20 -11.48
N GLY A 198 1.42 24.00 -11.80
CA GLY A 198 2.48 23.77 -12.79
C GLY A 198 2.03 24.06 -14.23
N ASP A 199 0.78 23.73 -14.57
CA ASP A 199 0.17 24.04 -15.86
C ASP A 199 -0.13 25.55 -16.03
N ALA A 200 -0.14 26.32 -14.93
CA ALA A 200 -0.44 27.75 -14.91
C ALA A 200 0.80 28.68 -14.99
N ALA A 201 1.99 28.17 -15.34
CA ALA A 201 3.20 28.98 -15.52
C ALA A 201 3.12 29.89 -16.77
N PRO A 202 3.82 31.05 -16.77
CA PRO A 202 3.24 32.37 -16.98
C PRO A 202 2.85 32.64 -18.44
N VAL A 203 1.74 33.37 -18.60
CA VAL A 203 1.49 34.16 -19.82
C VAL A 203 2.66 35.12 -19.95
N GLU A 204 3.50 34.96 -20.98
CA GLU A 204 4.40 36.02 -21.41
C GLU A 204 3.51 37.24 -21.71
N GLU A 205 3.55 38.24 -20.84
CA GLU A 205 3.10 39.57 -21.20
C GLU A 205 4.07 40.09 -22.26
N ASP A 206 3.72 39.90 -23.53
CA ASP A 206 4.33 40.61 -24.65
C ASP A 206 4.22 42.12 -24.35
N SER A 207 5.37 42.78 -24.17
CA SER A 207 5.55 44.23 -24.11
C SER A 207 6.81 44.63 -24.88
#